data_AF-A0A2I0PKM9-F1
#
_entry.id   AF-A0A2I0PKM9-F1
#
_cell.length_a   1.000
_cell.length_b   1.000
_cell.length_c   1.000
_cell.angle_alpha   90.00
_cell.angle_beta   90.00
_cell.angle_gamma   90.00
#
_symmetry.space_group_name_H-M   'P 1'
#
loop_
_entity.id
_entity.type
_entity.pdbx_description
1 polymer ?
#
loop_
_entity_poly.entity_id
_entity_poly.type
_entity_poly.pdbx_seq_one_letter_code
_entity_poly.pdbx_strand_id
1 'polypeptide(L)' 'MFCPDCGTNNKADANFCEKCGKRLKKSITLHCCRYCSSYYCCYRSIICI' A
#
# COMPACT_ATOMS: atom_id res chain seq x y z
N MET A 1 -5.75 -9.91 -1.67
CA MET A 1 -4.82 -9.76 -2.81
C MET A 1 -4.44 -11.13 -3.32
N PHE A 2 -4.38 -11.30 -4.63
CA PHE A 2 -3.98 -12.58 -5.21
C PHE A 2 -2.46 -12.66 -5.33
N CYS A 3 -1.88 -13.79 -4.93
CA CYS A 3 -0.46 -14.03 -5.13
C CYS A 3 -0.20 -14.19 -6.64
N PRO A 4 0.71 -13.41 -7.24
CA PRO A 4 0.98 -13.49 -8.68
C PRO A 4 1.59 -14.83 -9.11
N ASP A 5 2.26 -15.54 -8.20
CA ASP A 5 2.90 -16.81 -8.51
C ASP A 5 1.97 -18.02 -8.42
N CYS A 6 1.03 -18.03 -7.47
CA CYS A 6 0.20 -19.21 -7.19
C CYS A 6 -1.31 -18.98 -7.25
N GLY A 7 -1.74 -17.74 -7.49
CA GLY A 7 -3.16 -17.38 -7.56
C GLY A 7 -3.92 -17.50 -6.24
N THR A 8 -3.24 -17.69 -5.11
CA THR A 8 -3.92 -17.79 -3.81
C THR A 8 -4.47 -16.44 -3.39
N ASN A 9 -5.73 -16.42 -2.95
CA ASN A 9 -6.32 -15.23 -2.34
C ASN A 9 -5.78 -15.06 -0.92
N ASN A 10 -4.90 -14.07 -0.74
CA ASN A 10 -4.32 -13.72 0.55
C ASN A 10 -4.99 -12.45 1.10
N LYS A 11 -4.87 -12.22 2.41
CA LYS A 11 -5.31 -10.96 3.02
C LYS A 11 -4.58 -9.76 2.40
N ALA A 12 -5.25 -8.61 2.31
CA ALA A 12 -4.65 -7.39 1.74
C ALA A 12 -3.43 -6.90 2.54
N ASP A 13 -3.39 -7.22 3.83
CA ASP A 13 -2.28 -6.88 4.73
C ASP A 13 -1.23 -7.99 4.88
N ALA A 14 -1.38 -9.12 4.20
CA ALA A 14 -0.43 -10.22 4.28
C ALA A 14 0.90 -9.84 3.60
N ASN A 15 2.01 -9.95 4.34
CA ASN A 15 3.35 -9.71 3.82
C ASN A 15 3.89 -10.91 3.02
N PHE A 16 3.36 -12.10 3.28
CA PHE A 16 3.76 -13.36 2.65
C PHE A 16 2.53 -14.15 2.24
N CYS A 17 2.66 -14.93 1.18
CA CYS A 17 1.60 -15.82 0.74
C CYS A 17 1.46 -16.99 1.71
N GLU A 18 0.24 -17.25 2.17
CA GLU A 18 -0.05 -18.35 3.10
C GLU A 18 0.17 -19.74 2.49
N LYS A 19 0.02 -19.86 1.16
CA LYS A 19 0.20 -21.12 0.43
C LYS A 19 1.63 -21.37 -0.05
N CYS A 20 2.27 -20.38 -0.68
CA CYS A 20 3.59 -20.57 -1.31
C CYS A 20 4.75 -19.91 -0.57
N GLY A 21 4.50 -19.12 0.48
CA GLY A 21 5.52 -18.45 1.28
C GLY A 21 6.23 -17.26 0.61
N LYS A 22 5.89 -16.92 -0.64
CA LYS A 22 6.51 -15.77 -1.34
C LYS A 22 6.08 -14.44 -0.74
N ARG A 23 6.97 -13.44 -0.75
CA ARG A 23 6.64 -12.07 -0.32
C ARG A 23 5.60 -11.46 -1.24
N LEU A 24 4.54 -10.95 -0.63
CA LEU A 24 3.53 -10.14 -1.28
C LEU A 24 3.96 -8.69 -1.12
N LYS A 25 4.41 -8.05 -2.23
CA LYS A 25 4.75 -6.62 -2.20
C LYS A 25 3.48 -5.82 -1.92
N LYS A 26 3.37 -5.28 -0.72
CA LYS A 26 2.30 -4.36 -0.34
C LYS A 26 2.52 -3.04 -1.08
N SER A 27 1.68 -2.73 -2.05
CA SER A 27 1.65 -1.40 -2.65
C SER A 27 1.12 -0.44 -1.60
N ILE A 28 2.01 0.27 -0.93
CA ILE A 28 1.63 1.41 -0.12
C ILE A 28 1.13 2.46 -1.12
N THR A 29 -0.19 2.58 -1.26
CA THR A 29 -0.78 3.61 -2.11
C THR A 29 -0.48 4.96 -1.46
N LEU A 30 0.56 5.63 -1.96
CA LEU A 30 0.84 7.01 -1.62
C LEU A 30 -0.25 7.86 -2.27
N HIS A 31 -1.23 8.27 -1.47
CA HIS A 31 -2.25 9.20 -1.92
C HIS A 31 -1.69 10.63 -1.92
N CYS A 32 -1.71 11.28 -3.08
CA CYS A 32 -1.41 12.69 -3.21
C CYS A 32 -2.68 13.51 -2.95
N CYS A 33 -2.64 14.37 -1.93
CA CYS A 33 -3.76 15.25 -1.61
C CYS A 33 -3.88 16.35 -2.66
N ARG A 34 -4.93 16.29 -3.50
CA ARG A 34 -5.12 17.15 -4.68
C ARG A 34 -5.58 18.59 -4.35
N TYR A 35 -5.41 19.05 -3.11
CA TYR A 35 -5.96 20.34 -2.63
C TYR A 35 -4.93 21.39 -2.20
N CYS A 36 -3.63 21.11 -2.26
CA CYS A 36 -2.62 22.11 -1.88
C CYS A 36 -1.80 22.53 -3.11
N SER A 37 -1.92 23.79 -3.53
CA SER A 37 -1.17 24.38 -4.65
C SER A 37 0.33 24.60 -4.35
N SER A 38 0.87 23.91 -3.35
CA SER A 38 2.28 23.96 -2.95
C SER A 38 2.79 22.56 -2.59
N TYR A 39 4.00 22.27 -3.03
CA TYR A 39 4.61 20.97 -3.32
C TYR A 39 4.96 20.10 -2.10
N TYR A 40 4.02 19.82 -1.18
CA TYR A 40 4.33 19.04 0.03
C TYR A 40 3.42 17.83 0.23
N CYS A 41 4.03 16.64 0.24
CA CYS A 41 3.38 15.34 0.47
C CYS A 41 3.03 15.13 1.95
N CYS A 42 1.75 14.88 2.25
CA CYS A 42 1.24 14.73 3.60
C CYS A 42 1.47 13.29 4.14
N TYR A 43 2.57 13.07 4.87
CA TYR A 43 2.74 11.89 5.70
C TYR A 43 2.12 12.18 7.08
N ARG A 44 0.88 11.72 7.27
CA ARG A 44 0.36 11.33 8.58
C ARG A 44 0.07 12.43 9.62
N SER A 45 -0.02 13.73 9.32
CA SER A 45 -0.59 14.69 10.28
C SER A 45 -1.07 15.97 9.58
N ILE A 46 -2.36 16.23 9.76
CA ILE A 46 -3.07 17.46 9.39
C ILE A 46 -2.49 18.61 10.21
N ILE A 47 -1.48 19.31 9.71
CA ILE A 47 -1.14 20.66 10.20
C ILE A 47 -0.77 21.50 8.98
N CYS A 48 -1.74 22.27 8.51
CA CYS A 48 -1.50 23.44 7.67
C CYS A 48 -1.29 24.62 8.62
N ILE A 49 -0.08 25.18 8.64
CA ILE A 49 0.20 26.54 9.11
C ILE A 49 0.64 27.37 7.91
#